data_AF-A0A8E2APP1-F1
#
_entry.id   AF-A0A8E2APP1-F1
#
_cell.length_a   1.000
_cell.length_b   1.000
_cell.length_c   1.000
_cell.angle_alpha   90.00
_cell.angle_beta   90.00
_cell.angle_gamma   90.00
#
_symmetry.space_group_name_H-M   'P 1'
#
loop_
_entity.id
_entity.type
_entity.pdbx_description
1 polymer ?
#
loop_
_entity_poly.entity_id
_entity_poly.type
_entity_poly.pdbx_seq_one_letter_code
_entity_poly.pdbx_strand_id
1 'polypeptide(L)'
;MNPQCTICLENITGDIMATRCGHLYCTECATTNFSLPSATCAICRRAWTFDELIMLYPHYGTATTTSSSDSTHTDARETLDALATDAIASCLDLLEEGDADADTRKITSSRVDGLMKALSENELAPVAHDLFQSIVSLLAEISLNVRPDIGRLRELEMECRQLEDNVCELTLQLESVTRIRDEYRRKAQLATDNVSELMLQLHDTIKERDENLQRAEEAEDNVCALTVQIDHAAKSQKEERRKTRTTEAGLEETWDLQLREMKFLKEELSAERVKVEHAERDKVRLHAMYMRYRTKEWVDARVSY
;
A
#
# COMPACT_ATOMS: atom_id res chain seq x y z
N MET A 1 -22.37 -32.76 -11.92
CA MET A 1 -23.21 -31.68 -11.35
C MET A 1 -24.36 -31.47 -12.29
N ASN A 2 -25.60 -31.57 -11.82
CA ASN A 2 -26.77 -31.32 -12.67
C ASN A 2 -26.98 -29.81 -12.79
N PRO A 3 -27.25 -29.28 -14.01
CA PRO A 3 -27.54 -27.86 -14.17
C PRO A 3 -28.82 -27.49 -13.42
N GLN A 4 -28.81 -26.35 -12.74
CA GLN A 4 -29.96 -25.82 -12.00
C GLN A 4 -30.58 -24.64 -12.75
N CYS A 5 -31.91 -24.58 -12.79
CA CYS A 5 -32.62 -23.46 -13.37
C CYS A 5 -32.49 -22.23 -12.46
N THR A 6 -32.12 -21.10 -13.04
CA THR A 6 -31.84 -19.87 -12.27
C THR A 6 -33.11 -19.12 -11.82
N ILE A 7 -34.29 -19.57 -12.25
CA ILE A 7 -35.60 -19.00 -11.87
C ILE A 7 -36.25 -19.84 -10.75
N CYS A 8 -36.46 -21.13 -10.97
CA CYS A 8 -37.09 -22.02 -9.97
C CYS A 8 -36.10 -22.70 -9.00
N LEU A 9 -34.79 -22.64 -9.29
CA LEU A 9 -33.72 -23.29 -8.51
C LEU A 9 -33.77 -24.83 -8.49
N GLU A 10 -34.60 -25.43 -9.33
CA GLU A 10 -34.69 -26.89 -9.46
C GLU A 10 -33.63 -27.44 -10.43
N ASN A 11 -33.24 -28.70 -10.23
CA ASN A 11 -32.35 -29.41 -11.14
C ASN A 11 -33.07 -29.70 -12.47
N ILE A 12 -32.44 -29.36 -13.59
CA ILE A 12 -33.02 -29.56 -14.91
C ILE A 12 -32.75 -31.01 -15.35
N THR A 13 -33.78 -31.85 -15.35
CA THR A 13 -33.70 -33.28 -15.71
C THR A 13 -34.18 -33.61 -17.12
N GLY A 14 -34.74 -32.63 -17.84
CA GLY A 14 -35.27 -32.79 -19.20
C GLY A 14 -34.91 -31.63 -20.11
N ASP A 15 -35.85 -31.19 -20.94
CA ASP A 15 -35.65 -30.15 -21.95
C ASP A 15 -35.10 -28.85 -21.33
N ILE A 16 -33.86 -28.54 -21.71
CA ILE A 16 -33.10 -27.39 -21.23
C ILE A 16 -33.00 -26.32 -22.32
N MET A 17 -33.26 -25.07 -21.93
CA MET A 17 -33.12 -23.91 -22.81
C MET A 17 -31.99 -23.01 -22.33
N ALA A 18 -31.19 -22.52 -23.28
CA ALA A 18 -30.08 -21.61 -23.04
C ALA A 18 -30.31 -20.27 -23.76
N THR A 19 -30.02 -19.18 -23.05
CA THR A 19 -29.86 -17.86 -23.67
C THR A 19 -28.53 -17.78 -24.42
N ARG A 20 -28.39 -16.86 -25.39
CA ARG A 20 -27.10 -16.59 -26.07
C ARG A 20 -26.00 -16.08 -25.15
N CYS A 21 -26.34 -15.61 -23.94
CA CYS A 21 -25.36 -15.30 -22.90
C CYS A 21 -24.93 -16.50 -22.04
N GLY A 22 -25.42 -17.71 -22.32
CA GLY A 22 -25.00 -18.95 -21.65
C GLY A 22 -25.77 -19.30 -20.36
N HIS A 23 -26.82 -18.55 -20.00
CA HIS A 23 -27.63 -18.85 -18.83
C HIS A 23 -28.73 -19.86 -19.16
N LEU A 24 -28.90 -20.84 -18.27
CA LEU A 24 -29.75 -22.02 -18.46
C LEU A 24 -31.08 -21.90 -17.68
N TYR A 25 -32.15 -22.40 -18.31
CA TYR A 25 -33.51 -22.41 -17.78
C TYR A 25 -34.18 -23.75 -18.12
N CYS A 26 -35.07 -24.25 -17.26
CA CYS A 26 -36.00 -25.30 -17.67
C CYS A 26 -37.02 -24.71 -18.66
N THR A 27 -37.56 -25.55 -19.55
CA THR A 27 -38.47 -25.13 -20.63
C THR A 27 -39.70 -24.34 -20.12
N GLU A 28 -40.26 -24.72 -18.97
CA GLU A 28 -41.41 -24.03 -18.36
C GLU A 28 -41.06 -22.60 -17.91
N CYS A 29 -39.93 -22.44 -17.21
CA CYS A 29 -39.46 -21.13 -16.76
C CYS A 29 -39.03 -20.24 -17.93
N ALA A 30 -38.40 -20.81 -18.95
CA ALA A 30 -38.04 -20.11 -20.17
C ALA A 30 -39.28 -19.56 -20.90
N THR A 31 -40.29 -20.39 -21.09
CA THR A 31 -41.54 -20.00 -21.77
C THR A 31 -42.28 -18.90 -21.01
N THR A 32 -42.34 -19.00 -19.68
CA THR A 32 -43.01 -18.00 -18.84
C THR A 32 -42.27 -16.67 -18.82
N ASN A 33 -40.93 -16.68 -18.69
CA ASN A 33 -40.14 -15.45 -18.57
C ASN A 33 -39.93 -14.73 -19.91
N PHE A 34 -39.78 -15.47 -21.02
CA PHE A 34 -39.44 -14.91 -22.34
C PHE A 34 -40.62 -14.72 -23.30
N SER A 35 -41.85 -15.06 -22.88
CA SER A 35 -43.08 -14.74 -23.62
C SER A 35 -43.51 -13.26 -23.49
N LEU A 36 -42.93 -12.51 -22.55
CA LEU A 36 -43.20 -11.08 -22.39
C LEU A 36 -42.37 -10.25 -23.40
N PRO A 37 -42.95 -9.19 -23.99
CA PRO A 37 -42.25 -8.36 -25.00
C PRO A 37 -41.04 -7.58 -24.46
N SER A 38 -40.93 -7.45 -23.14
CA SER A 38 -39.79 -6.82 -22.46
C SER A 38 -38.98 -7.81 -21.62
N ALA A 39 -38.95 -9.08 -22.03
CA ALA A 39 -38.22 -10.11 -21.31
C ALA A 39 -36.71 -9.85 -21.30
N THR A 40 -36.09 -10.08 -20.15
CA THR A 40 -34.64 -9.98 -19.97
C THR A 40 -34.10 -11.20 -19.24
N CYS A 41 -32.84 -11.54 -19.51
CA CYS A 41 -32.15 -12.61 -18.78
C CYS A 41 -32.10 -12.29 -17.29
N ALA A 42 -32.52 -13.24 -16.44
CA ALA A 42 -32.55 -13.07 -14.99
C ALA A 42 -31.16 -12.76 -14.36
N ILE A 43 -30.07 -13.16 -15.03
CA ILE A 43 -28.70 -12.99 -14.53
C ILE A 43 -28.07 -11.72 -15.12
N CYS A 44 -27.90 -11.64 -16.44
CA CYS A 44 -27.17 -10.53 -17.08
C CYS A 44 -28.06 -9.36 -17.52
N ARG A 45 -29.39 -9.47 -17.37
CA ARG A 45 -30.38 -8.43 -17.72
C ARG A 45 -30.40 -8.00 -19.19
N ARG A 46 -29.71 -8.72 -20.08
CA ARG A 46 -29.81 -8.49 -21.54
C ARG A 46 -31.19 -8.94 -22.05
N ALA A 47 -31.79 -8.14 -22.92
CA ALA A 47 -33.08 -8.46 -23.54
C ALA A 47 -32.93 -9.63 -24.53
N TRP A 48 -33.87 -10.57 -24.46
CA TRP A 48 -33.96 -11.71 -25.36
C TRP A 48 -35.43 -12.03 -25.62
N THR A 49 -35.72 -12.52 -26.81
CA THR A 49 -37.04 -13.05 -27.19
C THR A 49 -37.05 -14.57 -27.04
N PHE A 50 -38.23 -15.18 -26.90
CA PHE A 50 -38.37 -16.63 -26.78
C PHE A 50 -37.75 -17.39 -27.95
N ASP A 51 -37.91 -16.88 -29.17
CA ASP A 51 -37.36 -17.47 -30.41
C ASP A 51 -35.82 -17.43 -30.49
N GLU A 52 -35.17 -16.60 -29.66
CA GLU A 52 -33.71 -16.52 -29.58
C GLU A 52 -33.10 -17.53 -28.60
N LEU A 53 -33.93 -18.27 -27.85
CA LEU A 53 -33.47 -19.33 -26.96
C LEU A 53 -33.08 -20.58 -27.75
N ILE A 54 -32.04 -21.25 -27.27
CA ILE A 54 -31.49 -22.47 -27.89
C ILE A 54 -31.86 -23.66 -27.02
N MET A 55 -32.56 -24.65 -27.58
CA MET A 55 -32.84 -25.92 -26.92
C MET A 55 -31.64 -26.86 -27.13
N LEU A 56 -30.98 -27.29 -26.04
CA LEU A 56 -29.73 -28.05 -26.16
C LEU A 56 -29.93 -29.55 -26.40
N TYR A 57 -31.08 -30.11 -26.02
CA TYR A 57 -31.37 -31.55 -26.17
C TYR A 57 -32.83 -31.77 -26.58
N PRO A 58 -33.16 -31.70 -27.89
CA PRO A 58 -34.48 -32.12 -28.37
C PRO A 58 -34.63 -33.62 -28.17
N HIS A 59 -35.70 -34.08 -27.52
CA HIS A 59 -36.01 -35.51 -27.48
C HIS A 59 -36.41 -36.01 -28.88
N TYR A 60 -35.43 -36.54 -29.62
CA TYR A 60 -35.68 -37.32 -30.84
C TYR A 60 -36.23 -38.69 -30.44
N GLY A 61 -37.56 -38.82 -30.39
CA GLY A 61 -38.24 -40.04 -29.95
C GLY A 61 -37.74 -41.30 -30.68
N THR A 62 -37.35 -42.32 -29.91
CA THR A 62 -37.06 -43.66 -30.39
C THR A 62 -38.36 -44.31 -30.89
N ALA A 63 -38.60 -44.23 -32.20
CA ALA A 63 -39.71 -44.92 -32.85
C ALA A 63 -39.56 -46.44 -32.60
N THR A 64 -40.46 -46.98 -31.78
CA THR A 64 -40.47 -48.39 -31.39
C THR A 64 -41.08 -49.22 -32.52
N THR A 65 -40.25 -49.60 -33.48
CA THR A 65 -40.66 -50.39 -34.65
C THR A 65 -40.88 -51.84 -34.22
N THR A 66 -42.14 -52.25 -34.13
CA THR A 66 -42.57 -53.61 -33.80
C THR A 66 -42.81 -54.35 -35.13
N SER A 67 -41.95 -55.30 -35.49
CA SER A 67 -42.08 -56.06 -36.74
C SER A 67 -42.11 -57.56 -36.48
N SER A 68 -43.23 -58.16 -36.88
CA SER A 68 -43.61 -59.55 -36.69
C SER A 68 -42.98 -60.48 -37.73
N SER A 69 -42.64 -61.67 -37.24
CA SER A 69 -42.07 -62.85 -37.90
C SER A 69 -43.03 -63.54 -38.86
N ASP A 70 -42.53 -64.02 -40.00
CA ASP A 70 -43.14 -65.10 -40.79
C ASP A 70 -42.04 -66.04 -41.32
N SER A 71 -42.20 -67.34 -41.06
CA SER A 71 -41.10 -68.30 -40.89
C SER A 71 -41.29 -69.56 -41.75
N THR A 72 -40.69 -69.61 -42.94
CA THR A 72 -40.56 -70.88 -43.72
C THR A 72 -39.34 -70.95 -44.65
N HIS A 73 -38.29 -70.14 -44.42
CA HIS A 73 -36.99 -70.21 -45.14
C HIS A 73 -35.77 -70.29 -44.19
N THR A 74 -35.97 -70.79 -42.98
CA THR A 74 -35.09 -70.57 -41.83
C THR A 74 -33.66 -71.07 -42.02
N ASP A 75 -33.42 -72.26 -42.56
CA ASP A 75 -32.08 -72.86 -42.43
C ASP A 75 -30.99 -72.22 -43.32
N ALA A 76 -31.29 -71.89 -44.57
CA ALA A 76 -30.31 -71.23 -45.46
C ALA A 76 -30.12 -69.75 -45.08
N ARG A 77 -31.19 -69.11 -44.61
CA ARG A 77 -31.18 -67.71 -44.19
C ARG A 77 -30.47 -67.52 -42.85
N GLU A 78 -30.65 -68.45 -41.91
CA GLU A 78 -29.96 -68.46 -40.62
C GLU A 78 -28.44 -68.65 -40.80
N THR A 79 -28.03 -69.48 -41.77
CA THR A 79 -26.61 -69.65 -42.12
C THR A 79 -26.01 -68.36 -42.69
N LEU A 80 -26.73 -67.69 -43.59
CA LEU A 80 -26.32 -66.39 -44.16
C LEU A 80 -26.30 -65.28 -43.11
N ASP A 81 -27.30 -65.21 -42.23
CA ASP A 81 -27.38 -64.23 -41.15
C ASP A 81 -26.25 -64.45 -40.14
N ALA A 82 -25.89 -65.70 -39.82
CA ALA A 82 -24.75 -66.01 -38.97
C ALA A 82 -23.42 -65.56 -39.58
N LEU A 83 -23.20 -65.83 -40.88
CA LEU A 83 -22.00 -65.38 -41.61
C LEU A 83 -21.94 -63.85 -41.74
N ALA A 84 -23.09 -63.20 -41.98
CA ALA A 84 -23.18 -61.76 -42.07
C ALA A 84 -22.89 -61.11 -40.71
N THR A 85 -23.46 -61.65 -39.63
CA THR A 85 -23.24 -61.16 -38.27
C THR A 85 -21.78 -61.34 -37.85
N ASP A 86 -21.16 -62.50 -38.14
CA ASP A 86 -19.75 -62.76 -37.82
C ASP A 86 -18.81 -61.85 -38.64
N ALA A 87 -19.08 -61.65 -39.94
CA ALA A 87 -18.30 -60.73 -40.77
C ALA A 87 -18.42 -59.28 -40.29
N ILE A 88 -19.64 -58.82 -39.95
CA ILE A 88 -19.89 -57.47 -39.43
C ILE A 88 -19.23 -57.29 -38.06
N ALA A 89 -19.38 -58.24 -37.13
CA ALA A 89 -18.73 -58.18 -35.83
C ALA A 89 -17.20 -58.10 -35.98
N SER A 90 -16.62 -58.91 -36.87
CA SER A 90 -15.18 -58.88 -37.14
C SER A 90 -14.70 -57.56 -37.76
N CYS A 91 -15.55 -56.89 -38.53
CA CYS A 91 -15.26 -55.55 -39.06
C CYS A 91 -15.38 -54.47 -37.98
N LEU A 92 -16.35 -54.59 -37.06
CA LEU A 92 -16.51 -53.68 -35.94
C LEU A 92 -15.35 -53.80 -34.95
N ASP A 93 -14.96 -55.02 -34.59
CA ASP A 93 -13.78 -55.27 -33.74
C ASP A 93 -12.52 -54.64 -34.34
N LEU A 94 -12.33 -54.78 -35.66
CA LEU A 94 -11.20 -54.19 -36.37
C LEU A 94 -11.21 -52.65 -36.37
N LEU A 95 -12.41 -52.04 -36.39
CA LEU A 95 -12.57 -50.58 -36.32
C LEU A 95 -12.36 -50.05 -34.90
N GLU A 96 -12.74 -50.81 -33.88
CA GLU A 96 -12.55 -50.44 -32.47
C GLU A 96 -11.09 -50.57 -32.02
N GLU A 97 -10.36 -51.58 -32.49
CA GLU A 97 -8.98 -51.82 -32.05
C GLU A 97 -7.95 -50.86 -32.66
N GLY A 98 -8.27 -50.17 -33.78
CA GLY A 98 -7.49 -49.07 -34.37
C GLY A 98 -6.12 -49.43 -34.97
N ASP A 99 -5.43 -50.45 -34.43
CA ASP A 99 -4.15 -51.01 -34.90
C ASP A 99 -4.18 -52.55 -34.90
N ALA A 100 -5.22 -53.13 -35.50
CA ALA A 100 -5.32 -54.58 -35.66
C ALA A 100 -4.10 -55.12 -36.44
N ASP A 101 -3.48 -56.18 -35.94
CA ASP A 101 -2.31 -56.77 -36.58
C ASP A 101 -2.63 -57.31 -37.99
N ALA A 102 -1.58 -57.67 -38.75
CA ALA A 102 -1.75 -58.16 -40.11
C ALA A 102 -2.58 -59.46 -40.18
N ASP A 103 -2.54 -60.27 -39.12
CA ASP A 103 -3.23 -61.55 -39.04
C ASP A 103 -4.73 -61.36 -38.79
N THR A 104 -5.10 -60.44 -37.90
CA THR A 104 -6.48 -60.04 -37.59
C THR A 104 -7.17 -59.47 -38.82
N ARG A 105 -6.48 -58.61 -39.57
CA ARG A 105 -6.96 -58.11 -40.88
C ARG A 105 -7.21 -59.23 -41.88
N LYS A 106 -6.30 -60.21 -41.94
CA LYS A 106 -6.44 -61.38 -42.84
C LYS A 106 -7.60 -62.28 -42.43
N ILE A 107 -7.82 -62.45 -41.12
CA ILE A 107 -8.97 -63.19 -40.57
C ILE A 107 -10.27 -62.48 -40.95
N THR A 108 -10.39 -61.17 -40.70
CA THR A 108 -11.59 -60.39 -41.06
C THR A 108 -11.86 -60.45 -42.57
N SER A 109 -10.82 -60.29 -43.40
CA SER A 109 -10.94 -60.45 -44.87
C SER A 109 -11.48 -61.84 -45.24
N SER A 110 -10.95 -62.91 -44.64
CA SER A 110 -11.39 -64.27 -44.95
C SER A 110 -12.85 -64.55 -44.56
N ARG A 111 -13.37 -63.88 -43.51
CA ARG A 111 -14.77 -63.97 -43.09
C ARG A 111 -15.70 -63.24 -44.06
N VAL A 112 -15.28 -62.06 -44.54
CA VAL A 112 -16.00 -61.31 -45.59
C VAL A 112 -16.00 -62.09 -46.90
N ASP A 113 -14.88 -62.72 -47.28
CA ASP A 113 -14.79 -63.58 -48.47
C ASP A 113 -15.70 -64.82 -48.34
N GLY A 114 -15.81 -65.39 -47.14
CA GLY A 114 -16.73 -66.49 -46.83
C GLY A 114 -18.20 -66.09 -47.00
N LEU A 115 -18.58 -64.90 -46.53
CA LEU A 115 -19.90 -64.33 -46.74
C LEU A 115 -20.18 -64.09 -48.24
N MET A 116 -19.23 -63.49 -48.95
CA MET A 116 -19.34 -63.26 -50.41
C MET A 116 -19.55 -64.55 -51.19
N LYS A 117 -18.82 -65.61 -50.83
CA LYS A 117 -18.97 -66.93 -51.44
C LYS A 117 -20.35 -67.51 -51.15
N ALA A 118 -20.82 -67.46 -49.90
CA ALA A 118 -22.14 -67.96 -49.51
C ALA A 118 -23.29 -67.19 -50.20
N LEU A 119 -23.12 -65.89 -50.45
CA LEU A 119 -24.06 -65.07 -51.21
C LEU A 119 -24.10 -65.45 -52.71
N SER A 120 -22.95 -65.82 -53.28
CA SER A 120 -22.86 -66.22 -54.69
C SER A 120 -23.43 -67.62 -54.98
N GLU A 121 -23.44 -68.51 -53.98
CA GLU A 121 -23.91 -69.89 -54.12
C GLU A 121 -25.42 -70.04 -53.86
N ASN A 122 -26.05 -69.06 -53.19
CA ASN A 122 -27.49 -69.07 -52.93
C ASN A 122 -28.25 -68.26 -53.99
N GLU A 123 -29.33 -68.83 -54.54
CA GLU A 123 -30.30 -68.13 -55.41
C GLU A 123 -31.15 -67.14 -54.59
N LEU A 124 -30.51 -66.14 -54.01
CA LEU A 124 -31.18 -65.02 -53.38
C LEU A 124 -31.92 -64.21 -54.44
N ALA A 125 -33.06 -63.63 -54.04
CA ALA A 125 -33.74 -62.67 -54.88
C ALA A 125 -32.75 -61.56 -55.30
N PRO A 126 -32.71 -61.15 -56.58
CA PRO A 126 -31.68 -60.25 -57.12
C PRO A 126 -31.53 -58.94 -56.33
N VAL A 127 -32.61 -58.44 -55.72
CA VAL A 127 -32.62 -57.24 -54.86
C VAL A 127 -31.78 -57.41 -53.58
N ALA A 128 -31.78 -58.60 -52.98
CA ALA A 128 -30.96 -58.86 -51.79
C ALA A 128 -29.48 -58.94 -52.15
N HIS A 129 -29.16 -59.53 -53.30
CA HIS A 129 -27.79 -59.61 -53.81
C HIS A 129 -27.18 -58.21 -54.04
N ASP A 130 -27.94 -57.30 -54.67
CA ASP A 130 -27.48 -55.91 -54.91
C ASP A 130 -27.23 -55.14 -53.61
N LEU A 131 -28.09 -55.33 -52.60
CA LEU A 131 -27.92 -54.71 -51.29
C LEU A 131 -26.66 -55.24 -50.58
N PHE A 132 -26.44 -56.56 -50.57
CA PHE A 132 -25.25 -57.15 -49.97
C PHE A 132 -23.97 -56.76 -50.70
N GLN A 133 -23.99 -56.71 -52.03
CA GLN A 133 -22.85 -56.26 -52.82
C GLN A 133 -22.52 -54.79 -52.58
N SER A 134 -23.54 -53.96 -52.35
CA SER A 134 -23.38 -52.55 -51.93
C SER A 134 -22.76 -52.45 -50.53
N ILE A 135 -23.20 -53.28 -49.58
CA ILE A 135 -22.63 -53.34 -48.21
C ILE A 135 -21.17 -53.78 -48.26
N VAL A 136 -20.82 -54.80 -49.05
CA VAL A 136 -19.44 -55.28 -49.18
C VAL A 136 -18.56 -54.26 -49.88
N SER A 137 -19.07 -53.55 -50.89
CA SER A 137 -18.34 -52.46 -51.53
C SER A 137 -18.08 -51.31 -50.56
N LEU A 138 -19.05 -50.96 -49.70
CA LEU A 138 -18.87 -49.99 -48.63
C LEU A 138 -17.89 -50.47 -47.57
N LEU A 139 -17.89 -51.75 -47.18
CA LEU A 139 -16.92 -52.31 -46.23
C LEU A 139 -15.50 -52.36 -46.82
N ALA A 140 -15.37 -52.62 -48.14
CA ALA A 140 -14.11 -52.55 -48.87
C ALA A 140 -13.61 -51.09 -48.97
N GLU A 141 -14.51 -50.15 -49.24
CA GLU A 141 -14.19 -48.73 -49.28
C GLU A 141 -13.82 -48.20 -47.89
N ILE A 142 -14.52 -48.61 -46.84
CA ILE A 142 -14.18 -48.31 -45.45
C ILE A 142 -12.82 -48.93 -45.10
N SER A 143 -12.54 -50.18 -45.45
CA SER A 143 -11.23 -50.79 -45.15
C SER A 143 -10.06 -50.20 -45.96
N LEU A 144 -10.32 -49.64 -47.14
CA LEU A 144 -9.32 -48.95 -47.97
C LEU A 144 -9.12 -47.48 -47.57
N ASN A 145 -10.19 -46.75 -47.23
CA ASN A 145 -10.17 -45.33 -46.87
C ASN A 145 -9.99 -45.09 -45.36
N VAL A 146 -10.33 -46.07 -44.51
CA VAL A 146 -9.99 -46.15 -43.08
C VAL A 146 -8.70 -46.96 -42.89
N ARG A 147 -7.76 -46.87 -43.83
CA ARG A 147 -6.38 -46.67 -43.38
C ARG A 147 -6.36 -45.24 -42.88
N PRO A 148 -6.55 -44.95 -41.57
CA PRO A 148 -6.13 -43.66 -41.08
C PRO A 148 -4.69 -43.49 -41.57
N ASP A 149 -4.36 -42.29 -42.00
CA ASP A 149 -3.01 -41.94 -42.35
C ASP A 149 -2.16 -42.11 -41.08
N ILE A 150 -1.73 -43.35 -40.79
CA ILE A 150 -1.00 -43.75 -39.58
C ILE A 150 0.30 -42.94 -39.52
N GLY A 151 0.83 -42.56 -40.69
CA GLY A 151 1.91 -41.58 -40.81
C GLY A 151 1.52 -40.26 -40.17
N ARG A 152 0.43 -39.64 -40.64
CA ARG A 152 -0.09 -38.39 -40.08
C ARG A 152 -0.49 -38.49 -38.60
N LEU A 153 -1.08 -39.60 -38.15
CA LEU A 153 -1.39 -39.79 -36.73
C LEU A 153 -0.11 -39.83 -35.88
N ARG A 154 0.94 -40.53 -36.32
CA ARG A 154 2.24 -40.53 -35.64
C ARG A 154 2.91 -39.17 -35.66
N GLU A 155 2.79 -38.42 -36.75
CA GLU A 155 3.26 -37.03 -36.83
C GLU A 155 2.55 -36.15 -35.79
N LEU A 156 1.22 -36.22 -35.72
CA LEU A 156 0.44 -35.49 -34.72
C LEU A 156 0.76 -35.92 -33.29
N GLU A 157 1.01 -37.21 -33.03
CA GLU A 157 1.44 -37.68 -31.72
C GLU A 157 2.82 -37.11 -31.32
N MET A 158 3.77 -37.05 -32.25
CA MET A 158 5.07 -36.42 -32.01
C MET A 158 4.92 -34.91 -31.76
N GLU A 159 4.09 -34.22 -32.54
CA GLU A 159 3.79 -32.81 -32.34
C GLU A 159 3.14 -32.56 -30.97
N CYS A 160 2.19 -33.40 -30.55
CA CYS A 160 1.57 -33.33 -29.23
C CYS A 160 2.60 -33.46 -28.11
N ARG A 161 3.50 -34.45 -28.18
CA ARG A 161 4.57 -34.62 -27.18
C ARG A 161 5.52 -33.43 -27.17
N GLN A 162 5.89 -32.91 -28.34
CA GLN A 162 6.74 -31.73 -28.43
C GLN A 162 6.07 -30.49 -27.83
N LEU A 163 4.76 -30.33 -28.03
CA LEU A 163 3.99 -29.25 -27.40
C LEU A 163 3.91 -29.43 -25.88
N GLU A 164 3.74 -30.66 -25.38
CA GLU A 164 3.77 -30.95 -23.95
C GLU A 164 5.12 -30.60 -23.30
N ASP A 165 6.23 -30.95 -23.95
CA ASP A 165 7.58 -30.61 -23.51
C ASP A 165 7.78 -29.08 -23.47
N ASN A 166 7.33 -28.37 -24.51
CA ASN A 166 7.40 -26.91 -24.58
C ASN A 166 6.55 -26.24 -23.49
N VAL A 167 5.35 -26.77 -23.21
CA VAL A 167 4.49 -26.26 -22.13
C VAL A 167 5.17 -26.48 -20.77
N CYS A 168 5.79 -27.63 -20.54
CA CYS A 168 6.56 -27.89 -19.33
C CYS A 168 7.73 -26.89 -19.18
N GLU A 169 8.51 -26.66 -20.25
CA GLU A 169 9.62 -25.70 -20.23
C GLU A 169 9.15 -24.27 -19.94
N LEU A 170 8.12 -23.80 -20.65
CA LEU A 170 7.57 -22.45 -20.45
C LEU A 170 6.98 -22.28 -19.05
N THR A 171 6.39 -23.32 -18.47
CA THR A 171 5.90 -23.31 -17.09
C THR A 171 7.05 -23.09 -16.10
N LEU A 172 8.16 -23.82 -16.26
CA LEU A 172 9.36 -23.64 -15.42
C LEU A 172 9.98 -22.24 -15.58
N GLN A 173 10.01 -21.70 -16.81
CA GLN A 173 10.47 -20.34 -17.06
C GLN A 173 9.56 -19.30 -16.37
N LEU A 174 8.24 -19.47 -16.45
CA LEU A 174 7.27 -18.60 -15.81
C LEU A 174 7.39 -18.62 -14.28
N GLU A 175 7.61 -19.79 -13.68
CA GLU A 175 7.87 -19.94 -12.24
C GLU A 175 9.16 -19.22 -11.83
N SER A 176 10.23 -19.34 -12.62
CA SER A 176 11.50 -18.65 -12.37
C SER A 176 11.34 -17.12 -12.41
N VAL A 177 10.67 -16.59 -13.44
CA VAL A 177 10.38 -15.15 -13.56
C VAL A 177 9.50 -14.67 -12.41
N THR A 178 8.49 -15.47 -12.03
CA THR A 178 7.61 -15.19 -10.89
C THR A 178 8.39 -15.07 -9.60
N ARG A 179 9.31 -16.01 -9.34
CA ARG A 179 10.20 -15.98 -8.17
C ARG A 179 11.07 -14.73 -8.14
N ILE A 180 11.67 -14.35 -9.27
CA ILE A 180 12.51 -13.15 -9.39
C ILE A 180 11.67 -11.88 -9.13
N ARG A 181 10.49 -11.78 -9.75
CA ARG A 181 9.56 -10.67 -9.52
C ARG A 181 9.19 -10.53 -8.05
N ASP A 182 8.90 -11.62 -7.37
CA ASP A 182 8.52 -11.60 -5.96
C ASP A 182 9.70 -11.26 -5.04
N GLU A 183 10.93 -11.59 -5.43
CA GLU A 183 12.15 -11.10 -4.77
C GLU A 183 12.31 -9.58 -4.92
N TYR A 184 12.15 -9.04 -6.14
CA TYR A 184 12.19 -7.60 -6.37
C TYR A 184 11.08 -6.86 -5.61
N ARG A 185 9.87 -7.43 -5.56
CA ARG A 185 8.77 -6.86 -4.78
C ARG A 185 9.10 -6.78 -3.29
N ARG A 186 9.71 -7.83 -2.72
CA ARG A 186 10.18 -7.82 -1.31
C ARG A 186 11.27 -6.77 -1.08
N LYS A 187 12.25 -6.66 -1.98
CA LYS A 187 13.31 -5.64 -1.90
C LYS A 187 12.74 -4.21 -1.98
N ALA A 188 11.76 -3.98 -2.86
CA ALA A 188 11.10 -2.69 -2.99
C ALA A 188 10.28 -2.34 -1.75
N GLN A 189 9.60 -3.31 -1.13
CA GLN A 189 8.89 -3.11 0.13
C GLN A 189 9.86 -2.73 1.25
N LEU A 190 10.96 -3.47 1.41
CA LEU A 190 11.99 -3.17 2.41
C LEU A 190 12.58 -1.75 2.21
N ALA A 191 12.83 -1.35 0.96
CA ALA A 191 13.30 0.00 0.67
C ALA A 191 12.27 1.07 1.04
N THR A 192 10.97 0.80 0.83
CA THR A 192 9.88 1.69 1.22
C THR A 192 9.77 1.82 2.74
N ASP A 193 9.92 0.72 3.46
CA ASP A 193 9.91 0.69 4.93
C ASP A 193 11.11 1.49 5.48
N ASN A 194 12.31 1.29 4.93
CA ASN A 194 13.51 2.05 5.31
C ASN A 194 13.38 3.56 5.05
N VAL A 195 12.80 3.96 3.91
CA VAL A 195 12.55 5.39 3.61
C VAL A 195 11.54 5.96 4.61
N SER A 196 10.52 5.20 4.98
CA SER A 196 9.52 5.63 5.98
C SER A 196 10.16 5.82 7.35
N GLU A 197 11.05 4.92 7.77
CA GLU A 197 11.81 5.04 9.02
C GLU A 197 12.72 6.28 9.00
N LEU A 198 13.47 6.50 7.93
CA LEU A 198 14.33 7.69 7.79
C LEU A 198 13.53 8.99 7.80
N MET A 199 12.33 8.99 7.21
CA MET A 199 11.43 10.15 7.26
C MET A 199 10.95 10.46 8.68
N LEU A 200 10.68 9.44 9.49
CA LEU A 200 10.34 9.63 10.91
C LEU A 200 11.53 10.20 11.69
N GLN A 201 12.73 9.65 11.50
CA GLN A 201 13.94 10.16 12.14
C GLN A 201 14.24 11.62 11.76
N LEU A 202 14.04 11.97 10.49
CA LEU A 202 14.19 13.35 10.02
C LEU A 202 13.17 14.28 10.68
N HIS A 203 11.91 13.83 10.82
CA HIS A 203 10.87 14.61 11.48
C HIS A 203 11.22 14.88 12.95
N ASP A 204 11.67 13.86 13.68
CA ASP A 204 12.09 14.01 15.09
C ASP A 204 13.28 14.97 15.22
N THR A 205 14.26 14.88 14.30
CA THR A 205 15.42 15.79 14.27
C THR A 205 15.01 17.23 14.00
N ILE A 206 14.06 17.47 13.08
CA ILE A 206 13.52 18.81 12.81
C ILE A 206 12.81 19.35 14.05
N LYS A 207 11.99 18.52 14.70
CA LYS A 207 11.29 18.90 15.93
C LYS A 207 12.27 19.28 17.04
N GLU A 208 13.31 18.47 17.28
CA GLU A 208 14.33 18.78 18.28
C GLU A 208 15.07 20.08 17.96
N ARG A 209 15.41 20.30 16.68
CA ARG A 209 16.01 21.57 16.23
C ARG A 209 15.10 22.75 16.52
N ASP A 210 13.81 22.64 16.24
CA ASP A 210 12.85 23.73 16.44
C ASP A 210 12.66 24.04 17.94
N GLU A 211 12.60 23.00 18.79
CA GLU A 211 12.61 23.16 20.26
C GLU A 211 13.91 23.82 20.74
N ASN A 212 15.05 23.51 20.14
CA ASN A 212 16.34 24.15 20.46
C ASN A 212 16.38 25.61 20.04
N LEU A 213 15.84 25.94 18.85
CA LEU A 213 15.74 27.31 18.36
C LEU A 213 14.85 28.15 19.27
N GLN A 214 13.68 27.63 19.65
CA GLN A 214 12.78 28.32 20.58
C GLN A 214 13.47 28.60 21.93
N ARG A 215 14.19 27.62 22.48
CA ARG A 215 14.96 27.82 23.73
C ARG A 215 16.06 28.87 23.57
N ALA A 216 16.68 28.97 22.40
CA ALA A 216 17.69 29.97 22.12
C ALA A 216 17.09 31.38 22.02
N GLU A 217 15.93 31.52 21.36
CA GLU A 217 15.18 32.79 21.29
C GLU A 217 14.77 33.26 22.70
N GLU A 218 14.22 32.37 23.53
CA GLU A 218 13.87 32.69 24.93
C GLU A 218 15.12 33.09 25.74
N ALA A 219 16.27 32.47 25.49
CA ALA A 219 17.52 32.84 26.15
C ALA A 219 18.02 34.22 25.69
N GLU A 220 17.91 34.54 24.40
CA GLU A 220 18.24 35.86 23.85
C GLU A 220 17.38 36.96 24.46
N ASP A 221 16.05 36.75 24.52
CA ASP A 221 15.11 37.68 25.16
C ASP A 221 15.47 37.93 26.63
N ASN A 222 15.81 36.87 27.37
CA ASN A 222 16.26 36.97 28.75
C ASN A 222 17.56 37.78 28.89
N VAL A 223 18.54 37.58 28.00
CA VAL A 223 19.80 38.34 27.98
C VAL A 223 19.53 39.82 27.67
N CYS A 224 18.65 40.12 26.72
CA CYS A 224 18.24 41.48 26.42
C CYS A 224 17.57 42.14 27.63
N ALA A 225 16.63 41.45 28.30
CA ALA A 225 15.97 41.96 29.49
C ALA A 225 16.96 42.24 30.64
N LEU A 226 17.90 41.32 30.90
CA LEU A 226 18.93 41.50 31.91
C LEU A 226 19.87 42.66 31.59
N THR A 227 20.21 42.86 30.31
CA THR A 227 21.04 43.97 29.86
C THR A 227 20.37 45.32 30.16
N VAL A 228 19.06 45.44 29.89
CA VAL A 228 18.27 46.64 30.25
C VAL A 228 18.24 46.87 31.76
N GLN A 229 18.12 45.80 32.57
CA GLN A 229 18.16 45.90 34.03
C GLN A 229 19.52 46.37 34.54
N ILE A 230 20.61 45.85 33.98
CA ILE A 230 21.99 46.27 34.31
C ILE A 230 22.18 47.75 33.97
N ASP A 231 21.73 48.20 32.81
CA ASP A 231 21.81 49.61 32.41
C ASP A 231 21.02 50.52 33.34
N HIS A 232 19.82 50.10 33.76
CA HIS A 232 19.01 50.83 34.74
C HIS A 232 19.71 50.90 36.10
N ALA A 233 20.23 49.78 36.60
CA ALA A 233 20.97 49.71 37.86
C ALA A 233 22.23 50.59 37.82
N ALA A 234 22.97 50.57 36.71
CA ALA A 234 24.15 51.41 36.52
C ALA A 234 23.80 52.92 36.52
N LYS A 235 22.71 53.32 35.87
CA LYS A 235 22.21 54.70 35.91
C LYS A 235 21.78 55.12 37.31
N SER A 236 21.04 54.26 38.01
CA SER A 236 20.61 54.49 39.39
C SER A 236 21.81 54.66 40.33
N GLN A 237 22.79 53.76 40.25
CA GLN A 237 24.00 53.83 41.05
C GLN A 237 24.83 55.08 40.75
N LYS A 238 24.93 55.49 39.48
CA LYS A 238 25.61 56.73 39.09
C LYS A 238 24.93 57.96 39.68
N GLU A 239 23.60 57.98 39.70
CA GLU A 239 22.83 59.08 40.28
C GLU A 239 22.96 59.12 41.81
N GLU A 240 22.90 57.97 42.48
CA GLU A 240 23.16 57.88 43.91
C GLU A 240 24.56 58.37 44.26
N ARG A 241 25.60 57.95 43.51
CA ARG A 241 26.97 58.46 43.67
C ARG A 241 27.09 59.97 43.43
N ARG A 242 26.27 60.55 42.55
CA ARG A 242 26.23 62.02 42.36
C ARG A 242 25.64 62.70 43.58
N LYS A 243 24.53 62.18 44.11
CA LYS A 243 23.89 62.69 45.32
C LYS A 243 24.84 62.63 46.52
N THR A 244 25.50 61.50 46.75
CA THR A 244 26.47 61.36 47.85
C THR A 244 27.62 62.35 47.72
N ARG A 245 28.17 62.54 46.51
CA ARG A 245 29.21 63.55 46.28
C ARG A 245 28.73 64.98 46.54
N THR A 246 27.50 65.32 46.15
CA THR A 246 26.95 66.65 46.44
C THR A 246 26.72 66.87 47.92
N THR A 247 26.30 65.84 48.67
CA THR A 247 26.16 65.93 50.13
C THR A 247 27.50 66.00 50.83
N GLU A 248 28.50 65.24 50.38
CA GLU A 248 29.88 65.30 50.90
C GLU A 248 30.49 66.68 50.67
N ALA A 249 30.37 67.24 49.47
CA ALA A 249 30.84 68.59 49.16
C ALA A 249 30.14 69.67 50.01
N GLY A 250 28.82 69.56 50.20
CA GLY A 250 28.08 70.49 51.07
C GLY A 250 28.53 70.40 52.54
N LEU A 251 28.85 69.21 53.03
CA LEU A 251 29.44 69.02 54.37
C LEU A 251 30.84 69.61 54.48
N GLU A 252 31.67 69.46 53.44
CA GLU A 252 33.02 70.05 53.37
C GLU A 252 32.95 71.58 53.38
N GLU A 253 32.07 72.19 52.58
CA GLU A 253 31.84 73.65 52.61
C GLU A 253 31.38 74.14 53.99
N THR A 254 30.49 73.39 54.65
CA THR A 254 30.00 73.70 56.00
C THR A 254 31.14 73.64 57.02
N TRP A 255 31.97 72.60 56.94
CA TRP A 255 33.15 72.45 57.80
C TRP A 255 34.16 73.59 57.59
N ASP A 256 34.43 73.97 56.35
CA ASP A 256 35.31 75.09 56.01
C ASP A 256 34.77 76.44 56.51
N LEU A 257 33.45 76.63 56.49
CA LEU A 257 32.82 77.81 57.08
C LEU A 257 33.02 77.83 58.60
N GLN A 258 32.72 76.73 59.29
CA GLN A 258 32.95 76.61 60.74
C GLN A 258 34.42 76.82 61.11
N LEU A 259 35.35 76.31 60.29
CA LEU A 259 36.79 76.51 60.51
C LEU A 259 37.19 77.98 60.35
N ARG A 260 36.61 78.69 59.38
CA ARG A 260 36.80 80.14 59.20
C ARG A 260 36.23 80.93 60.38
N GLU A 261 35.03 80.61 60.84
CA GLU A 261 34.42 81.22 62.03
C GLU A 261 35.28 80.99 63.27
N MET A 262 35.76 79.76 63.49
CA MET A 262 36.67 79.42 64.59
C MET A 262 37.99 80.20 64.53
N LYS A 263 38.57 80.37 63.32
CA LYS A 263 39.77 81.20 63.13
C LYS A 263 39.49 82.67 63.47
N PHE A 264 38.37 83.21 62.99
CA PHE A 264 37.95 84.58 63.29
C PHE A 264 37.77 84.80 64.80
N LEU A 265 37.02 83.93 65.47
CA LEU A 265 36.82 84.00 66.92
C LEU A 265 38.15 83.90 67.69
N LYS A 266 39.08 83.06 67.21
CA LYS A 266 40.42 82.94 67.80
C LYS A 266 41.22 84.24 67.64
N GLU A 267 41.17 84.86 66.46
CA GLU A 267 41.82 86.15 66.20
C GLU A 267 41.21 87.27 67.06
N GLU A 268 39.88 87.33 67.16
CA GLU A 268 39.15 88.30 68.00
C GLU A 268 39.52 88.14 69.48
N LEU A 269 39.51 86.90 70.02
CA LEU A 269 39.96 86.61 71.38
C LEU A 269 41.43 86.98 71.60
N SER A 270 42.29 86.78 70.61
CA SER A 270 43.70 87.17 70.69
C SER A 270 43.87 88.68 70.70
N ALA A 271 43.11 89.41 69.88
CA ALA A 271 43.12 90.86 69.85
C ALA A 271 42.60 91.45 71.17
N GLU A 272 41.54 90.87 71.72
CA GLU A 272 40.99 91.28 73.02
C GLU A 272 41.98 91.00 74.15
N ARG A 273 42.68 89.85 74.12
CA ARG A 273 43.79 89.57 75.04
C ARG A 273 44.89 90.64 74.95
N VAL A 274 45.28 91.05 73.73
CA VAL A 274 46.29 92.12 73.54
C VAL A 274 45.79 93.47 74.07
N LYS A 275 44.50 93.79 73.92
CA LYS A 275 43.90 95.01 74.50
C LYS A 275 43.91 94.95 76.03
N VAL A 276 43.56 93.80 76.63
CA VAL A 276 43.63 93.60 78.08
C VAL A 276 45.07 93.76 78.57
N GLU A 277 46.05 93.14 77.89
CA GLU A 277 47.47 93.30 78.22
C GLU A 277 47.95 94.76 78.06
N HIS A 278 47.50 95.48 77.03
CA HIS A 278 47.80 96.91 76.88
C HIS A 278 47.18 97.74 78.00
N ALA A 279 45.91 97.50 78.34
CA ALA A 279 45.24 98.17 79.44
C ALA A 279 45.93 97.87 80.78
N GLU A 280 46.42 96.65 81.00
CA GLU A 280 47.24 96.30 82.16
C GLU A 280 48.60 97.01 82.16
N ARG A 281 49.31 97.05 81.02
CA ARG A 281 50.57 97.81 80.90
C ARG A 281 50.35 99.30 81.13
N ASP A 282 49.28 99.87 80.60
CA ASP A 282 48.93 101.27 80.79
C ASP A 282 48.55 101.55 82.24
N LYS A 283 47.83 100.64 82.92
CA LYS A 283 47.61 100.72 84.38
C LYS A 283 48.93 100.70 85.14
N VAL A 284 49.85 99.79 84.79
CA VAL A 284 51.19 99.71 85.40
C VAL A 284 51.99 100.99 85.12
N ARG A 285 51.90 101.56 83.91
CA ARG A 285 52.59 102.78 83.51
C ARG A 285 52.02 104.02 84.21
N LEU A 286 50.70 104.14 84.29
CA LEU A 286 50.01 105.17 85.09
C LEU A 286 50.36 105.04 86.57
N HIS A 287 50.40 103.82 87.10
CA HIS A 287 50.83 103.56 88.47
C HIS A 287 52.29 103.94 88.70
N ALA A 288 53.20 103.59 87.78
CA ALA A 288 54.61 103.99 87.83
C ALA A 288 54.79 105.51 87.69
N MET A 289 53.99 106.17 86.85
CA MET A 289 53.99 107.62 86.69
C MET A 289 53.45 108.32 87.94
N TYR A 290 52.38 107.80 88.54
CA TYR A 290 51.86 108.25 89.83
C TYR A 290 52.90 108.09 90.94
N MET A 291 53.61 106.96 90.99
CA MET A 291 54.71 106.74 91.94
C MET A 291 55.91 107.65 91.68
N ARG A 292 56.21 108.03 90.42
CA ARG A 292 57.22 109.05 90.08
C ARG A 292 56.79 110.46 90.50
N TYR A 293 55.52 110.82 90.32
CA TYR A 293 54.98 112.10 90.80
C TYR A 293 55.05 112.18 92.32
N ARG A 294 54.67 111.09 93.00
CA ARG A 294 54.73 110.97 94.46
C ARG A 294 56.16 110.98 95.00
N THR A 295 57.13 110.43 94.27
CA THR A 295 58.56 110.54 94.65
C THR A 295 59.16 111.89 94.31
N LYS A 296 58.69 112.58 93.27
CA LYS A 296 59.07 113.97 92.97
C LYS A 296 58.54 114.95 94.01
N GLU A 297 57.30 114.78 94.47
CA GLU A 297 56.76 115.50 95.65
C GLU A 297 57.57 115.21 96.92
N TRP A 298 58.11 114.00 97.07
CA TRP A 298 58.98 113.63 98.20
C TRP A 298 60.39 114.23 98.11
N VAL A 299 60.94 114.40 96.90
CA VAL A 299 62.25 115.03 96.67
C VAL A 299 62.16 116.55 96.80
N ASP A 300 61.07 117.16 96.31
CA ASP A 300 60.82 118.60 96.49
C ASP A 300 60.49 118.95 97.97
N ALA A 301 59.91 118.01 98.73
CA ALA A 301 59.76 118.14 100.18
C ALA A 301 61.08 118.00 100.97
N ARG A 302 62.17 117.50 100.35
CA ARG A 302 63.47 117.29 101.02
C ARG A 302 64.49 118.40 100.76
N VAL A 303 64.18 119.38 99.90
CA VAL A 303 65.00 120.59 99.68
C VAL A 303 64.55 121.76 100.59
N SER A 304 63.56 121.54 101.45
CA SER A 304 63.07 122.53 102.43
C SER A 304 63.28 122.14 103.90
N TYR A 305 64.27 121.29 104.19
CA TYR A 305 64.74 121.03 105.56
C TYR A 305 66.26 120.81 105.61
#